data_AF-A0AAD0PWX8-F1
#
_entry.id   AF-A0AAD0PWX8-F1
#
_cell.length_a   1.000
_cell.length_b   1.000
_cell.length_c   1.000
_cell.angle_alpha   90.00
_cell.angle_beta   90.00
_cell.angle_gamma   90.00
#
_symmetry.space_group_name_H-M   'P 1'
#
loop_
_entity.id
_entity.type
_entity.pdbx_description
1 polymer ?
#
loop_
_entity_poly.entity_id
_entity_poly.type
_entity_poly.pdbx_seq_one_letter_code
_entity_poly.pdbx_strand_id
1 'polypeptide(L)'
;MTSRACLIVVTSLVSEKELHSYDLGVPGVYLIEGIDPSQTDEVACDTALESFHNREPVKVLEDFDIRVIDANSRVELRPSAQAMDSVEVVDCHKLSDDIPDWVATMLQPLKPAESNTLRHNSIEPGW
;
A
#
# COMPACT_ATOMS: atom_id res chain seq x y z
N MET A 1 -22.96 -10.10 -11.30
CA MET A 1 -21.68 -10.39 -10.63
C MET A 1 -21.18 -9.07 -10.07
N THR A 2 -20.92 -8.98 -8.77
CA THR A 2 -20.36 -7.78 -8.15
C THR A 2 -18.86 -7.74 -8.45
N SER A 3 -18.40 -6.67 -9.09
CA SER A 3 -16.98 -6.44 -9.33
C SER A 3 -16.19 -6.39 -8.03
N ARG A 4 -14.92 -6.81 -8.08
CA ARG A 4 -13.95 -6.58 -7.02
C ARG A 4 -13.49 -5.12 -7.07
N ALA A 5 -13.20 -4.56 -5.90
CA ALA A 5 -12.66 -3.22 -5.76
C ALA A 5 -11.41 -3.23 -4.89
N CYS A 6 -10.44 -2.41 -5.26
CA CYS A 6 -9.18 -2.23 -4.54
C CYS A 6 -9.00 -0.76 -4.18
N LEU A 7 -8.29 -0.53 -3.08
CA LEU A 7 -7.80 0.79 -2.71
C LEU A 7 -6.31 0.85 -3.01
N ILE A 8 -5.87 1.90 -3.69
CA ILE A 8 -4.45 2.24 -3.78
C ILE A 8 -4.16 3.36 -2.80
N VAL A 9 -3.16 3.15 -1.97
CA VAL A 9 -2.71 4.11 -0.97
C VAL A 9 -1.32 4.55 -1.35
N VAL A 10 -1.17 5.86 -1.54
CA VAL A 10 0.09 6.46 -1.96
C VAL A 10 0.57 7.41 -0.88
N THR A 11 1.75 7.12 -0.33
CA THR A 11 2.45 7.97 0.64
C THR A 11 3.76 8.45 0.06
N SER A 12 4.12 9.71 0.31
CA SER A 12 5.45 10.23 -0.02
C SER A 12 6.51 9.64 0.92
N LEU A 13 7.62 9.19 0.35
CA LEU A 13 8.82 8.77 1.07
C LEU A 13 9.79 9.93 1.33
N VAL A 14 9.66 10.99 0.54
CA VAL A 14 10.45 12.23 0.62
C VAL A 14 9.58 13.39 1.11
N SER A 15 10.22 14.50 1.49
CA SER A 15 9.46 15.69 1.87
C SER A 15 8.77 16.33 0.66
N GLU A 16 7.66 17.03 0.88
CA GLU A 16 6.90 17.71 -0.19
C GLU A 16 7.79 18.66 -1.03
N LYS A 17 8.83 19.24 -0.44
CA LYS A 17 9.78 20.13 -1.13
C LYS A 17 10.72 19.41 -2.10
N GLU A 18 10.89 18.10 -1.92
CA GLU A 18 11.74 17.24 -2.74
C GLU A 18 10.93 16.59 -3.87
N LEU A 19 9.60 16.52 -3.73
CA LEU A 19 8.72 16.02 -4.78
C LEU A 19 8.80 16.87 -6.04
N HIS A 20 8.73 16.21 -7.19
CA HIS A 20 8.54 16.90 -8.44
C HIS A 20 7.20 17.66 -8.43
N SER A 21 7.16 18.88 -8.97
CA SER A 21 5.96 19.73 -8.97
C SER A 21 4.70 19.09 -9.57
N TYR A 22 4.87 18.13 -10.50
CA TYR A 22 3.76 17.34 -11.07
C TYR A 22 3.25 16.25 -10.13
N ASP A 23 4.06 15.82 -9.16
CA ASP A 23 3.75 14.69 -8.30
C ASP A 23 3.22 15.14 -6.92
N LEU A 24 3.16 16.44 -6.65
CA LEU A 24 2.65 17.01 -5.38
C LEU A 24 1.21 16.57 -5.05
N GLY A 25 0.40 16.31 -6.09
CA GLY A 25 -0.99 15.88 -5.94
C GLY A 25 -1.20 14.37 -5.95
N VAL A 26 -0.12 13.57 -6.01
CA VAL A 26 -0.19 12.10 -6.13
C VAL A 26 -0.48 11.40 -4.79
N PRO A 27 0.04 11.85 -3.63
CA PRO A 27 -0.30 11.22 -2.34
C PRO A 27 -1.80 11.19 -2.06
N GLY A 28 -2.29 10.10 -1.49
CA GLY A 28 -3.69 9.96 -1.11
C GLY A 28 -4.21 8.53 -1.27
N VAL A 29 -5.53 8.41 -1.31
CA VAL A 29 -6.24 7.14 -1.48
C VAL A 29 -7.04 7.16 -2.77
N TYR A 30 -6.88 6.11 -3.57
CA TYR A 30 -7.52 5.90 -4.86
C TYR A 30 -8.39 4.65 -4.78
N LEU A 31 -9.56 4.71 -5.40
CA LEU A 31 -10.45 3.56 -5.59
C LEU A 31 -10.29 3.03 -7.01
N ILE A 32 -10.09 1.73 -7.10
CA ILE A 32 -10.09 0.95 -8.33
C ILE A 32 -11.36 0.09 -8.34
N GLU A 33 -12.23 0.31 -9.32
CA GLU A 33 -13.47 -0.45 -9.48
C GLU A 33 -13.48 -1.22 -10.80
N GLY A 34 -14.19 -2.34 -10.85
CA GLY A 34 -14.37 -3.12 -12.08
C GLY A 34 -13.41 -4.30 -12.24
N ILE A 35 -12.59 -4.62 -11.23
CA ILE A 35 -11.71 -5.79 -11.25
C ILE A 35 -12.58 -7.07 -11.26
N ASP A 36 -12.24 -8.03 -12.11
CA ASP A 36 -12.94 -9.31 -12.16
C ASP A 36 -12.75 -10.08 -10.82
N PRO A 37 -13.84 -10.40 -10.10
CA PRO A 37 -13.74 -11.07 -8.79
C PRO A 37 -13.18 -12.50 -8.86
N SER A 38 -13.06 -13.09 -10.06
CA SER A 38 -12.45 -14.41 -10.26
C SER A 38 -10.92 -14.36 -10.38
N GLN A 39 -10.34 -13.16 -10.53
CA GLN A 39 -8.90 -12.97 -10.58
C GLN A 39 -8.25 -13.28 -9.22
N THR A 40 -7.03 -13.80 -9.26
CA THR A 40 -6.20 -14.01 -8.08
C THR A 40 -5.82 -12.67 -7.46
N ASP A 41 -5.44 -12.68 -6.18
CA ASP A 41 -4.98 -11.49 -5.46
C ASP A 41 -3.78 -10.81 -6.14
N GLU A 42 -2.87 -11.60 -6.70
CA GLU A 42 -1.70 -11.10 -7.44
C GLU A 42 -2.13 -10.36 -8.71
N VAL A 43 -3.02 -10.94 -9.51
CA VAL A 43 -3.53 -10.32 -10.75
C VAL A 43 -4.36 -9.08 -10.43
N ALA A 44 -5.17 -9.12 -9.36
CA ALA A 44 -5.93 -7.96 -8.91
C ALA A 44 -5.02 -6.82 -8.42
N CYS A 45 -3.89 -7.14 -7.80
CA CYS A 45 -2.87 -6.17 -7.42
C CYS A 45 -2.24 -5.51 -8.65
N ASP A 46 -1.80 -6.32 -9.62
CA ASP A 46 -1.17 -5.81 -10.84
C ASP A 46 -2.16 -4.98 -11.68
N THR A 47 -3.41 -5.42 -11.80
CA THR A 47 -4.52 -4.68 -12.45
C THR A 47 -4.75 -3.33 -11.78
N ALA A 48 -4.76 -3.28 -10.45
CA ALA A 48 -4.93 -2.04 -9.71
C ALA A 48 -3.76 -1.07 -9.95
N LEU A 49 -2.52 -1.55 -9.86
CA LEU A 49 -1.32 -0.74 -10.07
C LEU A 49 -1.28 -0.17 -11.48
N GLU A 50 -1.54 -0.99 -12.49
CA GLU A 50 -1.58 -0.54 -13.89
C GLU A 50 -2.68 0.49 -14.12
N SER A 51 -3.87 0.27 -13.56
CA SER A 51 -4.98 1.22 -13.64
C SER A 51 -4.65 2.56 -12.98
N PHE A 52 -3.92 2.54 -11.88
CA PHE A 52 -3.41 3.75 -11.23
C PHE A 52 -2.36 4.46 -12.08
N HIS A 53 -1.34 3.76 -12.59
CA HIS A 53 -0.30 4.37 -13.43
C HIS A 53 -0.84 4.95 -14.74
N ASN A 54 -1.88 4.34 -15.31
CA ASN A 54 -2.54 4.89 -16.50
C ASN A 54 -3.28 6.20 -16.19
N ARG A 55 -3.85 6.32 -14.98
CA ARG A 55 -4.54 7.54 -14.55
C ARG A 55 -3.58 8.64 -14.11
N GLU A 56 -2.63 8.30 -13.25
CA GLU A 56 -1.74 9.23 -12.57
C GLU A 56 -0.31 9.06 -13.13
N PRO A 57 0.11 9.94 -14.06
CA PRO A 57 1.45 9.87 -14.65
C PRO A 57 2.50 10.39 -13.67
N VAL A 58 2.94 9.53 -12.75
CA VAL A 58 3.98 9.83 -11.76
C VAL A 58 5.33 10.01 -12.46
N LYS A 59 6.04 11.13 -12.20
CA LYS A 59 7.37 11.37 -12.77
C LYS A 59 8.46 10.58 -12.07
N VAL A 60 8.42 10.49 -10.76
CA VAL A 60 9.42 9.78 -9.95
C VAL A 60 8.71 8.79 -9.03
N LEU A 61 8.52 7.55 -9.50
CA LEU A 61 7.84 6.50 -8.73
C LEU A 61 8.56 6.17 -7.41
N GLU A 62 9.88 6.33 -7.38
CA GLU A 62 10.73 6.04 -6.21
C GLU A 62 10.49 7.00 -5.03
N ASP A 63 9.84 8.15 -5.27
CA ASP A 63 9.48 9.11 -4.22
C ASP A 63 8.24 8.66 -3.43
N PHE A 64 7.61 7.55 -3.81
CA PHE A 64 6.35 7.09 -3.25
C PHE A 64 6.41 5.64 -2.76
N ASP A 65 5.72 5.38 -1.65
CA ASP A 65 5.31 4.03 -1.25
C ASP A 65 3.86 3.85 -1.68
N ILE A 66 3.64 2.91 -2.61
CA ILE A 66 2.35 2.62 -3.24
C ILE A 66 1.93 1.23 -2.79
N ARG A 67 0.78 1.14 -2.11
CA ARG A 67 0.24 -0.13 -1.61
C ARG A 67 -1.16 -0.37 -2.12
N VAL A 68 -1.47 -1.64 -2.40
CA VAL A 68 -2.79 -2.07 -2.85
C VAL A 68 -3.49 -2.82 -1.72
N ILE A 69 -4.72 -2.44 -1.42
CA ILE A 69 -5.54 -3.07 -0.38
C ILE A 69 -6.85 -3.55 -1.03
N ASP A 70 -7.22 -4.80 -0.80
CA ASP A 70 -8.54 -5.28 -1.18
C ASP A 70 -9.61 -4.59 -0.34
N ALA A 71 -10.55 -3.89 -0.98
CA ALA A 71 -11.50 -3.02 -0.28
C ALA A 71 -12.48 -3.81 0.62
N ASN A 72 -12.74 -5.08 0.29
CA ASN A 72 -13.69 -5.92 1.00
C ASN A 72 -13.06 -6.59 2.23
N SER A 73 -11.93 -7.26 2.03
CA SER A 73 -11.22 -8.01 3.06
C SER A 73 -10.28 -7.14 3.90
N ARG A 74 -9.93 -5.94 3.42
CA ARG A 74 -8.98 -5.02 4.05
C ARG A 74 -7.61 -5.67 4.24
N VAL A 75 -7.19 -6.47 3.26
CA VAL A 75 -5.89 -7.13 3.23
C VAL A 75 -5.02 -6.45 2.19
N GLU A 76 -3.76 -6.21 2.54
CA GLU A 76 -2.77 -5.72 1.57
C GLU A 76 -2.47 -6.82 0.55
N LEU A 77 -2.64 -6.49 -0.73
CA LEU A 77 -2.31 -7.38 -1.84
C LEU A 77 -0.84 -7.18 -2.23
N ARG A 78 -0.25 -8.23 -2.80
CA ARG A 78 1.12 -8.20 -3.31
C ARG A 78 1.10 -8.45 -4.81
N PRO A 79 1.92 -7.71 -5.58
CA PRO A 79 2.04 -7.95 -7.01
C PRO A 79 2.63 -9.33 -7.27
N SER A 80 2.38 -9.87 -8.46
CA SER A 80 2.97 -11.13 -8.86
C SER A 80 4.50 -11.03 -8.94
N ALA A 81 5.20 -12.15 -8.68
CA ALA A 81 6.66 -12.18 -8.76
C ALA A 81 7.20 -12.07 -10.21
N GLN A 82 6.33 -12.24 -11.20
CA GLN A 82 6.65 -12.17 -12.62
C GLN A 82 5.83 -11.05 -13.24
N ALA A 83 6.48 -10.07 -13.86
CA ALA A 83 5.77 -9.02 -14.58
C ALA A 83 4.80 -9.64 -15.60
N MET A 84 3.51 -9.29 -15.49
CA MET A 84 2.52 -9.69 -16.47
C MET A 84 2.64 -8.80 -17.72
N ASP A 85 2.68 -9.42 -18.90
CA ASP A 85 2.82 -8.70 -20.18
C ASP A 85 1.62 -7.80 -20.50
N SER A 86 0.44 -8.11 -19.93
CA SER A 86 -0.75 -7.26 -20.05
C SER A 86 -1.76 -7.59 -18.95
N VAL A 87 -2.22 -6.57 -18.23
CA VAL A 87 -3.41 -6.63 -17.37
C VAL A 87 -4.47 -5.70 -17.92
N GLU A 88 -5.72 -5.94 -17.55
CA GLU A 88 -6.81 -5.02 -17.88
C GLU A 88 -6.62 -3.68 -17.15
N VAL A 89 -7.04 -2.59 -17.78
CA VAL A 89 -7.10 -1.29 -17.10
C VAL A 89 -8.56 -0.96 -16.85
N VAL A 90 -8.88 -0.73 -15.59
CA VAL A 90 -10.22 -0.42 -15.12
C VAL A 90 -10.29 0.98 -14.53
N ASP A 91 -11.47 1.39 -14.08
CA ASP A 91 -11.71 2.74 -13.59
C ASP A 91 -10.94 2.99 -12.28
N CYS A 92 -10.22 4.11 -12.26
CA CYS A 92 -9.47 4.59 -11.11
C CYS A 92 -9.94 6.01 -10.75
N HIS A 93 -10.17 6.28 -9.47
CA HIS A 93 -10.58 7.60 -8.99
C HIS A 93 -9.91 7.92 -7.66
N LYS A 94 -9.39 9.15 -7.51
CA LYS A 94 -8.90 9.63 -6.21
C LYS A 94 -10.10 9.87 -5.27
N LEU A 95 -10.11 9.22 -4.12
CA LEU A 95 -11.14 9.37 -3.09
C LEU A 95 -10.81 10.49 -2.10
N SER A 96 -9.54 10.59 -1.73
CA SER A 96 -9.09 11.46 -0.64
C SER A 96 -7.62 11.78 -0.80
N ASP A 97 -7.22 13.01 -0.44
CA ASP A 97 -5.83 13.38 -0.24
C ASP A 97 -5.32 12.85 1.12
N ASP A 98 -6.21 12.72 2.10
CA ASP A 98 -5.90 12.20 3.43
C ASP A 98 -6.01 10.68 3.49
N ILE A 99 -5.05 10.04 4.16
CA ILE A 99 -5.06 8.59 4.40
C ILE A 99 -5.84 8.29 5.68
N PRO A 100 -6.90 7.46 5.63
CA PRO A 100 -7.69 7.13 6.80
C PRO A 100 -6.85 6.43 7.89
N ASP A 101 -7.15 6.70 9.16
CA ASP A 101 -6.43 6.15 10.32
C ASP A 101 -6.32 4.62 10.32
N TRP A 102 -7.37 3.93 9.85
CA TRP A 102 -7.38 2.47 9.79
C TRP A 102 -6.37 1.94 8.77
N VAL A 103 -6.18 2.65 7.65
CA VAL A 103 -5.16 2.35 6.65
C VAL A 103 -3.79 2.66 7.25
N ALA A 104 -3.62 3.85 7.82
CA ALA A 104 -2.36 4.25 8.45
C ALA A 104 -1.90 3.25 9.52
N THR A 105 -2.83 2.69 10.30
CA THR A 105 -2.55 1.64 11.30
C THR A 105 -2.08 0.33 10.65
N MET A 106 -2.67 -0.08 9.52
CA MET A 106 -2.21 -1.25 8.77
C MET A 106 -0.82 -1.06 8.17
N LEU A 107 -0.50 0.17 7.76
CA LEU A 107 0.76 0.48 7.10
C LEU A 107 1.95 0.56 8.07
N GLN A 108 1.70 0.70 9.37
CA GLN A 108 2.76 0.73 10.38
C GLN A 108 3.47 -0.62 10.45
N PRO A 109 4.82 -0.65 10.39
CA PRO A 109 5.56 -1.87 10.69
C PRO A 109 5.21 -2.30 12.11
N LEU A 110 4.79 -3.56 12.28
CA LEU A 110 4.58 -4.17 13.59
C LEU A 110 5.84 -3.91 14.43
N LYS A 111 5.72 -3.08 15.48
CA LYS A 111 6.82 -2.90 16.45
C LYS A 111 7.27 -4.30 16.86
N PRO A 112 8.57 -4.64 16.73
CA PRO A 112 9.05 -5.90 17.28
C PRO A 112 8.68 -5.89 18.77
N ALA A 113 7.95 -6.92 19.20
CA ALA A 113 7.62 -7.11 20.59
C ALA A 113 8.93 -6.99 21.38
N GLU A 114 9.03 -5.97 22.23
CA GLU A 114 10.22 -5.79 23.06
C GLU A 114 10.41 -7.08 23.85
N SER A 115 11.48 -7.81 23.52
CA SER A 115 11.87 -9.01 24.24
C SER A 115 12.02 -8.64 25.70
N ASN A 116 11.04 -9.06 26.51
CA ASN A 116 11.06 -8.93 27.95
C ASN A 116 12.39 -9.52 28.44
N THR A 117 13.33 -8.64 28.78
CA THR A 117 14.62 -9.04 29.30
C THR A 117 14.34 -9.62 30.67
N LEU A 118 14.31 -10.96 30.77
CA LEU A 118 14.30 -11.68 32.04
C LEU A 118 15.47 -11.15 32.87
N ARG A 119 15.17 -10.30 33.86
CA ARG A 119 16.13 -9.86 34.87
C ARG A 119 16.60 -11.11 35.62
N HIS A 120 17.75 -11.65 35.24
CA HIS A 120 18.47 -12.59 36.07
C HIS A 120 18.86 -11.86 37.36
N ASN A 121 18.25 -12.23 38.47
CA ASN A 121 18.71 -11.85 39.79
C ASN A 121 20.09 -12.49 40.01
N SER A 122 21.14 -11.70 39.90
CA SER A 122 22.46 -12.06 40.41
C SER A 122 22.38 -12.18 41.93
N ILE A 123 22.43 -13.40 42.42
CA ILE A 123 22.68 -13.70 43.83
C ILE A 123 24.20 -13.53 44.01
N GLU A 124 24.62 -12.50 44.75
CA GLU A 124 25.99 -12.42 45.27
C GLU A 124 26.16 -13.46 46.37
N PRO A 125 27.22 -14.29 46.36
CA PRO A 125 27.69 -14.93 47.58
C PRO A 125 28.73 -14.02 48.23
N GLY A 126 28.34 -13.42 49.36
CA GLY A 126 29.29 -13.02 50.38
C GLY A 126 29.85 -14.24 51.11
N TRP A 127 31.00 -14.02 51.73
CA TRP A 127 31.82 -14.88 52.61
C TRP A 127 32.86 -15.75 51.91
#